data_AF-A0A935XBI9-F1
#
_entry.id   AF-A0A935XBI9-F1
#
_cell.length_a   1.000
_cell.length_b   1.000
_cell.length_c   1.000
_cell.angle_alpha   90.00
_cell.angle_beta   90.00
_cell.angle_gamma   90.00
#
_symmetry.space_group_name_H-M   'P 1'
#
loop_
_entity.id
_entity.type
_entity.pdbx_description
1 polymer ?
#
loop_
_entity_poly.entity_id
_entity_poly.type
_entity_poly.pdbx_seq_one_letter_code
_entity_poly.pdbx_strand_id
1 'polypeptide(L)' 'MTQTELSRRSGVSIVTVNGIANNRTTRVDLETLDKLCEVLEVEPGELLERETPKRRRAR' A
#
# COMPACT_ATOMS: atom_id res chain seq x y z
N MET A 1 -6.56 7.23 -10.17
CA MET A 1 -5.19 7.10 -10.72
C MET A 1 -4.94 5.63 -11.07
N THR A 2 -4.16 5.31 -12.11
CA THR A 2 -3.79 3.91 -12.42
C THR A 2 -2.53 3.50 -11.65
N GLN A 3 -2.30 2.20 -11.46
CA GLN A 3 -1.07 1.69 -10.80
C GLN A 3 0.20 2.11 -11.58
N THR A 4 0.14 2.12 -12.91
CA THR A 4 1.21 2.63 -13.78
C THR A 4 1.48 4.12 -13.56
N GLU A 5 0.43 4.93 -13.43
CA GLU A 5 0.60 6.37 -13.18
C GLU A 5 1.17 6.63 -11.78
N LEU A 6 0.72 5.88 -10.76
CA LEU A 6 1.26 5.97 -9.41
C LEU A 6 2.74 5.58 -9.37
N SER A 7 3.12 4.50 -10.04
CA SER A 7 4.53 4.08 -10.17
C SER A 7 5.39 5.17 -10.81
N ARG A 8 4.90 5.79 -11.89
CA ARG A 8 5.61 6.87 -12.57
C ARG A 8 5.78 8.11 -11.69
N ARG A 9 4.73 8.50 -10.96
CA ARG A 9 4.74 9.70 -10.11
C ARG A 9 5.55 9.52 -8.82
N SER A 10 5.48 8.34 -8.19
CA SER A 10 6.15 8.05 -6.91
C SER A 10 7.60 7.57 -7.07
N GLY A 11 8.01 7.18 -8.29
CA GLY A 11 9.31 6.54 -8.52
C GLY A 11 9.40 5.11 -7.94
N VAL A 12 8.31 4.58 -7.39
CA VAL A 12 8.24 3.21 -6.88
C VAL A 12 8.01 2.26 -8.05
N SER A 13 8.67 1.09 -8.04
CA SER A 13 8.54 0.11 -9.12
C SER A 13 7.08 -0.34 -9.30
N ILE A 14 6.66 -0.55 -10.56
CA ILE A 14 5.30 -1.04 -10.85
C ILE A 14 5.01 -2.39 -10.19
N VAL A 15 6.03 -3.23 -10.01
CA VAL A 15 5.90 -4.52 -9.31
C VAL A 15 5.58 -4.30 -7.84
N THR A 16 6.26 -3.37 -7.17
CA THR A 16 6.01 -3.01 -5.76
C THR A 16 4.63 -2.39 -5.60
N VAL A 17 4.26 -1.42 -6.45
CA VAL A 17 2.94 -0.79 -6.43
C VAL A 17 1.84 -1.84 -6.60
N ASN A 18 1.97 -2.72 -7.58
CA ASN A 18 1.01 -3.80 -7.80
C ASN A 18 0.95 -4.76 -6.60
N GLY A 19 2.10 -5.08 -5.99
CA GLY A 19 2.16 -5.93 -4.80
C GLY A 19 1.39 -5.35 -3.63
N ILE A 20 1.61 -4.06 -3.35
CA ILE A 20 0.94 -3.33 -2.26
C ILE A 20 -0.57 -3.22 -2.55
N ALA A 21 -0.95 -2.77 -3.75
CA ALA A 21 -2.34 -2.58 -4.13
C ALA A 21 -3.19 -3.88 -4.10
N ASN A 22 -2.54 -5.04 -4.22
CA ASN A 22 -3.19 -6.34 -4.19
C ASN A 22 -2.96 -7.11 -2.86
N ASN A 23 -2.46 -6.46 -1.81
CA ASN A 23 -2.14 -7.08 -0.51
C ASN A 23 -1.23 -8.31 -0.62
N ARG A 24 -0.30 -8.32 -1.60
CA ARG A 24 0.68 -9.40 -1.80
C ARG A 24 2.04 -9.08 -1.19
N THR A 25 2.24 -7.83 -0.77
CA THR A 25 3.47 -7.35 -0.15
C THR A 25 3.45 -7.64 1.35
N THR A 26 4.47 -8.32 1.86
CA THR A 26 4.63 -8.61 3.29
C THR A 26 5.63 -7.70 3.99
N ARG A 27 6.39 -6.91 3.22
CA ARG A 27 7.37 -5.93 3.70
C ARG A 27 7.36 -4.70 2.79
N VAL A 28 7.37 -3.54 3.41
CA VAL A 28 7.54 -2.24 2.75
C VAL A 28 8.53 -1.43 3.59
N ASP A 29 9.49 -0.76 2.94
CA ASP A 29 10.37 0.18 3.63
C ASP A 29 9.67 1.55 3.79
N LEU A 30 10.17 2.35 4.73
CA LEU A 30 9.57 3.65 5.05
C LEU A 30 9.68 4.64 3.90
N GLU A 31 10.76 4.59 3.11
CA GLU A 31 10.95 5.47 1.96
C GLU A 31 9.90 5.22 0.86
N THR A 32 9.62 3.95 0.57
CA THR A 32 8.56 3.54 -0.37
C THR A 32 7.20 3.98 0.13
N LEU A 33 6.91 3.79 1.42
CA LEU A 33 5.65 4.21 2.02
C LEU A 33 5.49 5.73 1.92
N ASP A 34 6.52 6.49 2.27
CA ASP A 34 6.56 7.95 2.23
C ASP A 34 6.32 8.49 0.81
N LYS A 35 7.02 7.95 -0.19
CA LYS A 35 6.82 8.28 -1.61
C LYS A 35 5.39 8.04 -2.09
N LEU A 36 4.74 6.98 -1.62
CA LEU A 36 3.35 6.69 -1.97
C LEU A 36 2.41 7.68 -1.27
N CYS A 37 2.64 7.97 0.00
CA CYS A 37 1.89 8.97 0.78
C CYS A 37 1.96 10.36 0.14
N GLU A 38 3.15 10.84 -0.24
CA GLU A 38 3.34 12.15 -0.88
C GLU A 38 2.52 12.28 -2.18
N VAL A 39 2.51 11.24 -3.03
CA VAL A 39 1.82 11.29 -4.31
C VAL A 39 0.31 11.12 -4.18
N LEU A 40 -0.13 10.38 -3.16
CA LEU A 40 -1.53 10.12 -2.88
C LEU A 40 -2.16 11.18 -1.97
N GLU A 41 -1.35 12.05 -1.35
CA GLU A 41 -1.76 13.08 -0.40
C GLU A 41 -2.51 12.48 0.80
N VAL A 42 -1.99 11.36 1.32
CA VAL A 42 -2.56 10.62 2.46
C VAL A 42 -1.51 10.35 3.53
N GLU A 43 -1.97 10.04 4.74
CA GLU A 43 -1.10 9.59 5.82
C GLU A 43 -0.86 8.06 5.78
N PRO A 44 0.26 7.57 6.33
CA PRO A 44 0.55 6.13 6.43
C PRO A 44 -0.57 5.30 7.09
N GLY A 45 -1.30 5.88 8.04
CA GLY A 45 -2.41 5.22 8.72
C GLY A 45 -3.63 4.96 7.83
N GLU A 46 -3.74 5.67 6.70
CA GLU A 46 -4.79 5.44 5.70
C GLU A 46 -4.42 4.31 4.72
N LEU A 47 -3.13 4.04 4.54
CA LEU A 47 -2.63 2.93 3.71
C LEU A 47 -2.47 1.61 4.48
N LEU A 48 -2.18 1.68 5.78
CA LEU A 48 -1.87 0.51 6.60
C LEU A 48 -2.97 0.21 7.60
N GLU A 49 -3.57 -0.97 7.47
CA GLU A 49 -4.51 -1.52 8.46
C GLU A 49 -3.94 -2.78 9.12
N ARG A 50 -4.07 -2.88 10.45
CA ARG A 50 -3.72 -4.11 11.16
C ARG A 50 -4.80 -5.16 10.90
N GLU A 51 -4.46 -6.20 10.13
CA GLU A 51 -5.33 -7.36 9.99
C GLU A 51 -5.51 -8.06 11.36
N THR A 52 -6.69 -7.87 11.96
CA THR A 52 -7.11 -8.69 13.09
C THR A 52 -7.77 -9.95 12.54
N PRO A 53 -7.43 -11.16 13.05
CA PRO A 53 -8.14 -12.35 12.65
C PRO A 53 -9.62 -12.14 12.97
N LYS A 54 -10.46 -12.10 11.94
CA LYS A 54 -11.91 -11.97 12.10
C LYS A 54 -12.34 -13.09 13.05
N ARG A 55 -12.75 -12.74 14.28
CA ARG A 55 -13.42 -13.67 15.18
C ARG A 55 -14.49 -14.35 14.34
N ARG A 56 -14.31 -15.64 14.02
CA ARG A 56 -15.34 -16.43 13.36
C ARG A 56 -16.57 -16.25 14.24
N ARG A 57 -17.59 -15.53 13.74
CA ARG A 57 -18.88 -15.51 14.42
C ARG A 57 -19.30 -16.96 14.46
N ALA A 58 -19.29 -17.56 15.65
CA ALA A 58 -19.87 -18.86 15.88
C ALA A 58 -21.31 -18.78 15.37
N ARG A 59 -21.62 -19.55 14.33
CA ARG A 59 -22.97 -19.83 13.90
C ARG A 59 -23.46 -21.03 14.68
#